data_AF-A0A7J2Y553-F1
#
_entry.id   AF-A0A7J2Y553-F1
#
_cell.length_a   1.000
_cell.length_b   1.000
_cell.length_c   1.000
_cell.angle_alpha   90.00
_cell.angle_beta   90.00
_cell.angle_gamma   90.00
#
_symmetry.space_group_name_H-M   'P 1'
#
loop_
_entity.id
_entity.type
_entity.pdbx_description
1 polymer ?
#
loop_
_entity_poly.entity_id
_entity_poly.type
_entity_poly.pdbx_seq_one_letter_code
_entity_poly.pdbx_strand_id
1 'polypeptide(L)'
;MYTPSRAAGGHPSAPATRPNLVKQRLYGKETVPLPVRTNPRRRLATGVLGLTAAGLIAFAIPLGIFLYADRLGVSVNQVMIRSGASLVATLWIFMGVAVTAVTVYASILVLRKKSEAGAGWMFLGVMGIILSTVFLLFTGLTGAIVVIVAGGLLVLGGLLDIL
;
A
#
# COMPACT_ATOMS: atom_id res chain seq x y z
N MET A 1 8.83 77.31 -3.90
CA MET A 1 9.33 76.86 -5.23
C MET A 1 8.42 75.73 -5.69
N TYR A 2 7.71 75.91 -6.80
CA TYR A 2 6.64 75.02 -7.29
C TYR A 2 6.99 74.51 -8.71
N THR A 3 6.60 73.26 -9.01
CA THR A 3 6.39 72.59 -10.33
C THR A 3 7.58 71.92 -11.05
N PRO A 4 7.34 70.95 -11.99
CA PRO A 4 6.82 69.60 -11.74
C PRO A 4 7.51 68.52 -12.65
N SER A 5 6.92 67.32 -12.65
CA SER A 5 7.26 66.07 -13.37
C SER A 5 7.00 66.07 -14.91
N ARG A 6 7.60 65.06 -15.60
CA ARG A 6 7.53 64.57 -17.01
C ARG A 6 8.61 65.14 -17.96
N ALA A 7 9.22 64.37 -18.88
CA ALA A 7 8.72 63.20 -19.62
C ALA A 7 9.83 62.22 -20.04
N ALA A 8 9.38 61.02 -20.46
CA ALA A 8 10.13 59.92 -21.03
C ALA A 8 10.43 60.08 -22.54
N GLY A 9 11.46 59.36 -23.02
CA GLY A 9 11.78 59.09 -24.42
C GLY A 9 13.30 59.12 -24.63
N GLY A 10 14.05 58.00 -24.64
CA GLY A 10 14.21 57.02 -25.75
C GLY A 10 15.31 57.52 -26.70
N HIS A 11 16.39 56.84 -27.10
CA HIS A 11 16.91 55.47 -27.07
C HIS A 11 18.48 55.59 -27.16
N PRO A 12 19.28 54.58 -26.76
CA PRO A 12 19.98 53.86 -27.84
C PRO A 12 20.15 52.35 -27.60
N SER A 13 19.97 51.63 -28.72
CA SER A 13 20.47 50.32 -29.15
C SER A 13 21.31 49.46 -28.19
N ALA A 14 20.79 48.27 -27.87
CA ALA A 14 21.57 47.11 -27.39
C ALA A 14 20.95 45.80 -27.94
N PRO A 15 21.73 44.72 -28.12
CA PRO A 15 21.52 43.72 -29.15
C PRO A 15 20.41 42.71 -28.81
N ALA A 16 19.83 42.15 -29.87
CA ALA A 16 18.87 41.06 -29.83
C ALA A 16 19.39 39.87 -29.00
N THR A 17 18.93 39.78 -27.76
CA THR A 17 19.00 38.54 -26.99
C THR A 17 17.60 38.29 -26.47
N ARG A 18 16.85 37.41 -27.13
CA ARG A 18 15.57 36.92 -26.60
C ARG A 18 15.88 36.30 -25.24
N PRO A 19 15.37 36.82 -24.11
CA PRO A 19 15.30 36.01 -22.94
C PRO A 19 14.20 35.00 -23.24
N ASN A 20 14.61 33.78 -23.60
CA ASN A 20 13.75 32.63 -23.37
C ASN A 20 13.27 32.77 -21.93
N LEU A 21 11.99 33.08 -21.77
CA LEU A 21 11.25 32.95 -20.52
C LEU A 21 11.28 31.46 -20.16
N VAL A 22 12.44 30.98 -19.72
CA VAL A 22 12.54 29.89 -18.78
C VAL A 22 11.72 30.40 -17.61
N LYS A 23 10.46 29.95 -17.54
CA LYS A 23 9.62 30.08 -16.35
C LYS A 23 10.46 29.58 -15.20
N GLN A 24 11.13 30.50 -14.53
CA GLN A 24 11.82 30.28 -13.27
C GLN A 24 10.68 30.08 -12.27
N ARG A 25 10.16 28.85 -12.22
CA ARG A 25 9.13 28.45 -11.28
C ARG A 25 9.75 28.65 -9.90
N LEU A 26 9.28 29.67 -9.18
CA LEU A 26 9.55 29.82 -7.76
C LEU A 26 8.99 28.59 -7.04
N TYR A 27 9.82 27.57 -6.86
CA TYR A 27 9.59 26.54 -5.85
C TYR A 27 10.01 27.14 -4.51
N GLY A 28 9.05 27.67 -3.76
CA GLY A 28 9.39 28.27 -2.46
C GLY A 28 8.24 28.59 -1.51
N LYS A 29 6.97 28.47 -1.92
CA LYS A 29 5.83 28.80 -1.01
C LYS A 29 4.64 27.86 -1.06
N GLU A 30 4.67 26.90 -1.96
CA GLU A 30 3.61 25.92 -2.09
C GLU A 30 4.27 24.55 -1.91
N THR A 31 3.83 23.81 -0.90
CA THR A 31 4.13 22.38 -0.71
C THR A 31 3.45 21.56 -1.81
N VAL A 32 3.60 21.97 -3.07
CA VAL A 32 3.27 21.13 -4.21
C VAL A 32 4.29 20.00 -4.17
N PRO A 33 3.90 18.77 -3.84
CA PRO A 33 4.84 17.67 -3.82
C PRO A 33 5.48 17.61 -5.20
N LEU A 34 6.82 17.71 -5.23
CA LEU A 34 7.59 17.47 -6.43
C LEU A 34 7.01 16.22 -7.10
N PRO A 35 6.70 16.24 -8.40
CA PRO A 35 6.19 15.06 -9.08
C PRO A 35 7.27 13.99 -8.98
N VAL A 36 7.14 13.11 -7.98
CA VAL A 36 8.04 11.99 -7.76
C VAL A 36 7.96 11.18 -9.04
N ARG A 37 9.03 11.20 -9.83
CA ARG A 37 9.18 10.38 -11.03
C ARG A 37 9.23 8.92 -10.58
N THR A 38 8.05 8.38 -10.31
CA THR A 38 7.88 6.99 -9.91
C THR A 38 7.92 6.14 -11.16
N ASN A 39 8.87 5.21 -11.20
CA ASN A 39 9.08 4.34 -12.35
C ASN A 39 7.83 3.46 -12.55
N PRO A 40 7.13 3.55 -13.71
CA PRO A 40 5.87 2.84 -13.93
C PRO A 40 6.03 1.31 -13.84
N ARG A 41 7.20 0.77 -14.20
CA ARG A 41 7.49 -0.67 -14.09
C ARG A 41 7.53 -1.13 -12.64
N ARG A 42 8.09 -0.31 -11.75
CA ARG A 42 8.21 -0.60 -10.32
C ARG A 42 6.85 -0.60 -9.63
N ARG A 43 5.98 0.35 -10.00
CA ARG A 43 4.59 0.40 -9.51
C ARG A 43 3.73 -0.77 -9.96
N LEU A 44 3.93 -1.23 -11.21
CA LEU A 44 3.26 -2.42 -11.70
C LEU A 44 3.71 -3.66 -10.91
N ALA A 45 5.00 -3.81 -10.65
CA ALA A 45 5.53 -4.89 -9.80
C ALA A 45 4.95 -4.85 -8.37
N THR A 46 4.91 -3.67 -7.73
CA THR A 46 4.31 -3.52 -6.39
C THR A 46 2.82 -3.86 -6.38
N GLY A 47 2.06 -3.41 -7.38
CA GLY A 47 0.64 -3.75 -7.51
C GLY A 47 0.41 -5.25 -7.72
N VAL A 48 1.25 -5.92 -8.53
CA VAL A 48 1.18 -7.37 -8.76
C VAL A 48 1.54 -8.16 -7.50
N LEU A 49 2.58 -7.74 -6.76
CA LEU A 49 2.92 -8.35 -5.46
C LEU A 49 1.74 -8.28 -4.49
N GLY A 50 1.05 -7.15 -4.48
CA GLY A 50 -0.14 -6.97 -3.68
C GLY A 50 -1.31 -7.87 -4.04
N LEU A 51 -1.63 -7.97 -5.33
CA LEU A 51 -2.66 -8.89 -5.81
C LEU A 51 -2.28 -10.36 -5.53
N THR A 52 -1.01 -10.70 -5.64
CA THR A 52 -0.49 -12.04 -5.32
C THR A 52 -0.68 -12.34 -3.83
N ALA A 53 -0.33 -11.40 -2.96
CA ALA A 53 -0.55 -11.52 -1.52
C ALA A 53 -2.04 -11.67 -1.17
N ALA A 54 -2.93 -10.89 -1.80
CA ALA A 54 -4.38 -11.03 -1.63
C ALA A 54 -4.88 -12.42 -2.07
N GLY A 55 -4.38 -12.94 -3.20
CA GLY A 55 -4.70 -14.29 -3.66
C GLY A 55 -4.25 -15.36 -2.67
N LEU A 56 -3.00 -15.27 -2.18
CA LEU A 56 -2.48 -16.21 -1.18
C LEU A 56 -3.32 -16.22 0.11
N ILE A 57 -3.74 -15.05 0.58
CA ILE A 57 -4.61 -14.94 1.77
C ILE A 57 -5.97 -15.57 1.51
N ALA A 58 -6.57 -15.35 0.34
CA ALA A 58 -7.86 -15.94 -0.02
C ALA A 58 -7.83 -17.47 -0.01
N PHE A 59 -6.72 -18.10 -0.44
CA PHE A 59 -6.54 -19.55 -0.36
C PHE A 59 -6.13 -20.05 1.04
N ALA A 60 -5.40 -19.23 1.80
CA ALA A 60 -4.95 -19.59 3.15
C ALA A 60 -6.11 -19.75 4.15
N ILE A 61 -7.20 -19.02 3.98
CA ILE A 61 -8.38 -19.07 4.86
C ILE A 61 -9.03 -20.47 4.84
N PRO A 62 -9.54 -20.98 3.69
CA PRO A 62 -10.18 -22.30 3.65
C PRO A 62 -9.19 -23.43 3.99
N LEU A 63 -7.93 -23.31 3.56
CA LEU A 63 -6.90 -24.30 3.89
C LEU A 63 -6.62 -24.35 5.40
N GLY A 64 -6.54 -23.20 6.07
CA GLY A 64 -6.36 -23.12 7.51
C GLY A 64 -7.50 -23.80 8.27
N ILE A 65 -8.74 -23.54 7.88
CA ILE A 65 -9.93 -24.14 8.50
C ILE A 65 -9.93 -25.66 8.30
N PHE A 66 -9.59 -26.13 7.10
CA PHE A 66 -9.51 -27.57 6.81
C PHE A 66 -8.44 -28.26 7.68
N LEU A 67 -7.24 -27.71 7.74
CA LEU A 67 -6.14 -28.27 8.55
C LEU A 67 -6.42 -28.18 10.06
N TYR A 68 -7.16 -27.15 10.50
CA TYR A 68 -7.61 -27.03 11.88
C TYR A 68 -8.67 -28.08 12.23
N ALA A 69 -9.59 -28.37 11.31
CA ALA A 69 -10.57 -29.45 11.46
C ALA A 69 -9.89 -30.83 11.58
N ASP A 70 -8.90 -31.08 10.71
CA ASP A 70 -8.10 -32.31 10.71
C ASP A 70 -7.36 -32.51 12.04
N ARG A 71 -6.71 -31.47 12.57
CA ARG A 71 -6.04 -31.51 13.88
C ARG A 71 -6.99 -31.81 15.04
N LEU A 72 -8.23 -31.35 14.96
CA LEU A 72 -9.24 -31.60 15.97
C LEU A 72 -9.93 -32.97 15.80
N GLY A 73 -9.64 -33.70 14.71
CA GLY A 73 -10.28 -34.98 14.38
C GLY A 73 -11.77 -34.86 14.10
N VAL A 74 -12.24 -33.69 13.66
CA VAL A 74 -13.66 -33.38 13.43
C VAL A 74 -13.88 -32.91 12.00
N SER A 75 -15.12 -33.05 11.51
CA SER A 75 -15.48 -32.50 10.20
C SER A 75 -15.52 -30.96 10.24
N VAL A 76 -15.35 -30.32 9.08
CA VAL A 76 -15.44 -28.85 8.95
C VAL A 76 -16.79 -28.31 9.44
N ASN A 77 -17.88 -29.05 9.22
CA ASN A 77 -19.20 -28.68 9.78
C ASN A 77 -19.19 -28.67 11.31
N GLN A 78 -18.52 -29.64 11.94
CA GLN A 78 -18.42 -29.69 13.40
C GLN A 78 -17.53 -28.57 13.97
N VAL A 79 -16.49 -28.12 13.24
CA VAL A 79 -15.70 -26.94 13.61
C VAL A 79 -16.60 -25.70 13.74
N MET A 80 -17.57 -25.54 12.83
CA MET A 80 -18.48 -24.39 12.85
C MET A 80 -19.55 -24.47 13.95
N ILE A 81 -19.80 -25.65 14.52
CA ILE A 81 -20.85 -25.89 15.53
C ILE A 81 -20.25 -25.86 16.95
N ARG A 82 -18.99 -26.26 17.14
CA ARG A 82 -18.38 -26.37 18.47
C ARG A 82 -17.98 -24.99 19.00
N SER A 83 -18.54 -24.61 20.16
CA SER A 83 -18.25 -23.32 20.80
C SER A 83 -16.75 -23.23 21.14
N GLY A 84 -16.08 -22.21 20.60
CA GLY A 84 -14.62 -22.04 20.67
C GLY A 84 -13.94 -22.25 19.32
N ALA A 85 -14.10 -23.43 18.71
CA ALA A 85 -13.57 -23.70 17.36
C ALA A 85 -14.26 -22.82 16.30
N SER A 86 -15.57 -22.60 16.46
CA SER A 86 -16.35 -21.72 15.60
C SER A 86 -15.91 -20.26 15.73
N LEU A 87 -15.63 -19.80 16.95
CA LEU A 87 -15.13 -18.43 17.19
C LEU A 87 -13.78 -18.20 16.51
N VAL A 88 -12.85 -19.15 16.66
CA VAL A 88 -11.52 -19.11 16.03
C VAL A 88 -11.65 -19.09 14.50
N ALA A 89 -12.46 -20.00 13.93
CA ALA A 89 -12.68 -20.06 12.49
C ALA A 89 -13.31 -18.76 11.97
N THR A 90 -14.29 -18.21 12.69
CA THR A 90 -14.98 -16.97 12.31
C THR A 90 -14.05 -15.76 12.35
N LEU A 91 -13.25 -15.62 13.42
CA LEU A 91 -12.24 -14.56 13.53
C LEU A 91 -11.19 -14.69 12.41
N TRP A 92 -10.77 -15.91 12.08
CA TRP A 92 -9.83 -16.16 10.99
C TRP A 92 -10.40 -15.75 9.62
N ILE A 93 -11.67 -16.07 9.36
CA ILE A 93 -12.38 -15.64 8.13
C ILE A 93 -12.47 -14.12 8.08
N PHE A 94 -12.92 -13.45 9.14
CA PHE A 94 -13.05 -11.99 9.17
C PHE A 94 -11.70 -11.30 8.97
N MET A 95 -10.66 -11.78 9.64
CA MET A 95 -9.31 -11.26 9.48
C MET A 95 -8.83 -11.44 8.03
N GLY A 96 -9.01 -12.62 7.45
CA GLY A 96 -8.63 -12.90 6.07
C GLY A 96 -9.35 -12.01 5.06
N VAL A 97 -10.67 -11.83 5.21
CA VAL A 97 -11.47 -10.93 4.36
C VAL A 97 -11.02 -9.48 4.51
N ALA A 98 -10.83 -9.00 5.74
CA ALA A 98 -10.37 -7.63 6.01
C ALA A 98 -9.00 -7.36 5.38
N VAL A 99 -8.01 -8.24 5.61
CA VAL A 99 -6.67 -8.06 5.04
C VAL A 99 -6.70 -8.14 3.52
N THR A 100 -7.46 -9.07 2.94
CA THR A 100 -7.62 -9.19 1.48
C THR A 100 -8.22 -7.92 0.89
N ALA A 101 -9.32 -7.41 1.46
CA ALA A 101 -10.00 -6.20 0.99
C ALA A 101 -9.08 -4.98 1.04
N VAL A 102 -8.36 -4.79 2.14
CA VAL A 102 -7.45 -3.65 2.29
C VAL A 102 -6.24 -3.79 1.35
N THR A 103 -5.75 -5.00 1.12
CA THR A 103 -4.65 -5.27 0.17
C THR A 103 -5.06 -4.97 -1.28
N VAL A 104 -6.28 -5.36 -1.68
CA VAL A 104 -6.82 -5.04 -3.02
C VAL A 104 -6.99 -3.52 -3.16
N TYR A 105 -7.56 -2.86 -2.15
CA TYR A 105 -7.71 -1.42 -2.16
C TYR A 105 -6.36 -0.69 -2.24
N ALA A 106 -5.36 -1.12 -1.47
CA ALA A 106 -4.00 -0.59 -1.53
C ALA A 106 -3.35 -0.81 -2.91
N SER A 107 -3.56 -1.97 -3.54
CA SER A 107 -3.12 -2.26 -4.93
C SER A 107 -3.65 -1.21 -5.91
N ILE A 108 -4.94 -0.89 -5.80
CA ILE A 108 -5.58 0.12 -6.65
C ILE A 108 -5.00 1.51 -6.39
N LEU A 109 -4.70 1.86 -5.13
CA LEU A 109 -4.11 3.15 -4.77
C LEU A 109 -2.68 3.34 -5.32
N VAL A 110 -1.85 2.29 -5.31
CA VAL A 110 -0.51 2.30 -5.95
C VAL A 110 -0.64 2.61 -7.43
N LEU A 111 -1.55 1.91 -8.12
CA LEU A 111 -1.79 2.10 -9.55
C LEU A 111 -2.29 3.52 -9.86
N ARG A 112 -3.04 4.13 -8.93
CA ARG A 112 -3.53 5.52 -9.03
C ARG A 112 -2.51 6.60 -8.64
N LYS A 113 -1.25 6.23 -8.47
CA LYS A 113 -0.11 7.14 -8.24
C LYS A 113 -0.05 7.89 -6.90
N LYS A 114 -0.80 7.49 -5.87
CA LYS A 114 -0.70 8.12 -4.54
C LYS A 114 0.63 7.74 -3.87
N SER A 115 1.43 8.73 -3.47
CA SER A 115 2.77 8.55 -2.88
C SER A 115 2.76 7.97 -1.47
N GLU A 116 1.60 7.88 -0.83
CA GLU A 116 1.42 7.31 0.51
C GLU A 116 1.26 5.79 0.51
N ALA A 117 1.24 5.16 -0.67
CA ALA A 117 0.91 3.75 -0.79
C ALA A 117 1.95 2.84 -0.12
N GLY A 118 3.26 3.10 -0.30
CA GLY A 118 4.35 2.31 0.26
C GLY A 118 4.29 2.08 1.78
N ALA A 119 3.98 3.13 2.56
CA ALA A 119 3.83 3.01 4.02
C ALA A 119 2.62 2.14 4.40
N GLY A 120 1.53 2.23 3.63
CA GLY A 120 0.35 1.39 3.80
C GLY A 120 0.65 -0.10 3.62
N TRP A 121 1.46 -0.46 2.62
CA TRP A 121 1.90 -1.85 2.39
C TRP A 121 2.71 -2.42 3.53
N MET A 122 3.66 -1.65 4.05
CA MET A 122 4.47 -2.08 5.19
C MET A 122 3.61 -2.30 6.42
N PHE A 123 2.72 -1.36 6.74
CA PHE A 123 1.84 -1.47 7.89
C PHE A 123 0.91 -2.70 7.77
N LEU A 124 0.32 -2.92 6.60
CA LEU A 124 -0.54 -4.07 6.32
C LEU A 124 0.22 -5.39 6.43
N GLY A 125 1.43 -5.46 5.87
CA GLY A 125 2.28 -6.63 5.94
C GLY A 125 2.68 -6.98 7.37
N VAL A 126 3.13 -5.99 8.15
CA VAL A 126 3.52 -6.16 9.56
C VAL A 126 2.34 -6.61 10.41
N MET A 127 1.17 -5.95 10.29
CA MET A 127 -0.03 -6.34 11.03
C MET A 127 -0.51 -7.75 10.65
N GLY A 128 -0.46 -8.09 9.35
CA GLY A 128 -0.79 -9.43 8.87
C GLY A 128 0.12 -10.51 9.47
N ILE A 129 1.43 -10.25 9.55
CA ILE A 129 2.40 -11.17 10.18
C ILE A 129 2.12 -11.33 11.67
N ILE A 130 1.94 -10.22 12.40
CA ILE A 130 1.70 -10.24 13.86
C ILE A 130 0.44 -11.06 14.17
N LEU A 131 -0.69 -10.71 13.56
CA LEU A 131 -1.95 -11.38 13.81
C LEU A 131 -1.89 -12.87 13.43
N SER A 132 -1.29 -13.20 12.29
CA SER A 132 -1.14 -14.60 11.87
C SER A 132 -0.24 -15.39 12.81
N THR A 133 0.82 -14.78 13.34
CA THR A 133 1.70 -15.41 14.33
C THR A 133 0.95 -15.70 15.63
N VAL A 134 0.10 -14.77 16.09
CA VAL A 134 -0.78 -14.99 17.25
C VAL A 134 -1.69 -16.20 17.02
N PHE A 135 -2.37 -16.28 15.87
CA PHE A 135 -3.20 -17.46 15.56
C PHE A 135 -2.38 -18.74 15.49
N LEU A 136 -1.20 -18.72 14.89
CA LEU A 136 -0.31 -19.89 14.86
C LEU A 136 0.04 -20.37 16.28
N LEU A 137 0.40 -19.47 17.18
CA LEU A 137 0.81 -19.78 18.56
C LEU A 137 -0.34 -20.30 19.42
N PHE A 138 -1.52 -19.68 19.33
CA PHE A 138 -2.64 -20.03 20.21
C PHE A 138 -3.53 -21.16 19.68
N THR A 139 -3.58 -21.36 18.37
CA THR A 139 -4.54 -22.29 17.74
C THR A 139 -3.89 -23.33 16.85
N GLY A 140 -2.60 -23.19 16.54
CA GLY A 140 -1.88 -24.11 15.66
C GLY A 140 -2.37 -24.08 14.20
N LEU A 141 -3.06 -23.02 13.78
CA LEU A 141 -3.54 -22.84 12.41
C LEU A 141 -2.35 -22.76 11.43
N THR A 142 -1.96 -23.88 10.82
CA THR A 142 -0.83 -23.94 9.86
C THR A 142 -1.07 -23.09 8.61
N GLY A 143 -2.33 -22.84 8.24
CA GLY A 143 -2.69 -21.86 7.21
C GLY A 143 -2.19 -20.43 7.53
N ALA A 144 -1.93 -20.10 8.79
CA ALA A 144 -1.36 -18.82 9.18
C ALA A 144 0.06 -18.58 8.62
N ILE A 145 0.82 -19.64 8.35
CA ILE A 145 2.16 -19.53 7.73
C ILE A 145 2.05 -18.90 6.34
N VAL A 146 1.02 -19.27 5.57
CA VAL A 146 0.79 -18.70 4.23
C VAL A 146 0.47 -17.21 4.33
N VAL A 147 -0.25 -16.79 5.37
CA VAL A 147 -0.56 -15.37 5.61
C VAL A 147 0.69 -14.61 6.09
N ILE A 148 1.61 -15.24 6.83
CA ILE A 148 2.92 -14.66 7.18
C ILE A 148 3.74 -14.42 5.91
N VAL A 149 3.81 -15.40 5.00
CA VAL A 149 4.51 -15.28 3.72
C VAL A 149 3.88 -14.17 2.87
N ALA A 150 2.55 -14.14 2.77
CA ALA A 150 1.83 -13.07 2.08
C ALA A 150 2.13 -11.70 2.70
N GLY A 151 2.14 -11.59 4.03
CA GLY A 151 2.52 -10.38 4.75
C GLY A 151 3.95 -9.93 4.44
N GLY A 152 4.89 -10.86 4.31
CA GLY A 152 6.26 -10.58 3.85
C GLY A 152 6.30 -9.98 2.44
N LEU A 153 5.47 -10.48 1.51
CA LEU A 153 5.33 -9.90 0.16
C LEU A 153 4.77 -8.48 0.20
N LEU A 154 3.85 -8.19 1.12
CA LEU A 154 3.32 -6.83 1.34
C LEU A 154 4.43 -5.89 1.83
N VAL A 155 5.22 -6.31 2.83
CA VAL A 155 6.36 -5.52 3.33
C VAL A 155 7.37 -5.26 2.23
N LEU A 156 7.72 -6.29 1.44
CA LEU A 156 8.63 -6.15 0.30
C LEU A 156 8.07 -5.19 -0.76
N GLY A 157 6.79 -5.29 -1.10
CA GLY A 157 6.12 -4.37 -2.01
C GLY A 157 6.16 -2.92 -1.52
N GLY A 158 5.96 -2.70 -0.22
CA GLY A 158 6.09 -1.40 0.42
C GLY A 158 7.51 -0.86 0.37
N LEU A 159 8.51 -1.70 0.68
CA LEU A 159 9.92 -1.34 0.60
C LEU A 159 10.32 -0.95 -0.83
N LEU A 160 9.81 -1.70 -1.81
CA LEU A 160 10.02 -1.39 -3.22
C LEU A 160 9.33 -0.11 -3.67
N ASP A 161 8.27 0.38 -3.01
CA ASP A 161 7.64 1.66 -3.37
C ASP A 161 8.32 2.87 -2.69
N ILE A 162 8.96 2.66 -1.52
CA ILE A 162 9.63 3.72 -0.74
C ILE A 162 11.08 3.97 -1.22
N LEU A 163 11.84 2.90 -1.52
CA LEU A 163 13.18 2.99 -2.11
C LEU A 163 13.11 3.47 -3.56
#